data_AF-A0A8E2B3E6-F1
#
_entry.id   AF-A0A8E2B3E6-F1
#
_cell.length_a   1.000
_cell.length_b   1.000
_cell.length_c   1.000
_cell.angle_alpha   90.00
_cell.angle_beta   90.00
_cell.angle_gamma   90.00
#
_symmetry.space_group_name_H-M   'P 1'
#
loop_
_entity.id
_entity.type
_entity.pdbx_description
1 polymer ?
#
loop_
_entity_poly.entity_id
_entity_poly.type
_entity_poly.pdbx_seq_one_letter_code
_entity_poly.pdbx_strand_id
1 'polypeptide(L)'
;MSTLISNYMEVDSHLSQLFSSLQLDGKQRGISESAELAPSPSPLASDDPAMSDSDSEGSTYQSSPSSSRTKSTSALPCGCALLQHLQDQVLSASLPHTPAPADDYLETIFAHREALCALPQAHRACAHACDALAEEMTRRADAEAAWRESVIEAETYWQEAARAAETGWREAASAFLHEARVVQNVCAEW
;
A
#
# COMPACT_ATOMS: atom_id res chain seq x y z
N MET A 1 38.36 -9.05 -15.20
CA MET A 1 37.40 -9.12 -14.07
C MET A 1 37.68 -7.99 -13.06
N SER A 2 37.73 -6.72 -13.48
CA SER A 2 38.07 -5.59 -12.58
C SER A 2 37.14 -4.38 -12.72
N THR A 3 36.17 -4.42 -13.62
CA THR A 3 35.26 -3.30 -13.89
C THR A 3 34.03 -3.27 -12.98
N LEU A 4 33.67 -4.41 -12.36
CA LEU A 4 32.47 -4.50 -11.51
C LEU A 4 32.67 -3.90 -10.10
N ILE A 5 33.90 -3.84 -9.60
CA ILE A 5 34.20 -3.30 -8.26
C ILE A 5 34.15 -1.76 -8.26
N SER A 6 34.45 -1.12 -9.40
CA SER A 6 34.44 0.35 -9.52
C SER A 6 33.04 0.95 -9.39
N ASN A 7 32.01 0.25 -9.89
CA ASN A 7 30.63 0.75 -9.83
C ASN A 7 30.04 0.70 -8.41
N TYR A 8 30.48 -0.23 -7.57
CA TYR A 8 29.96 -0.34 -6.20
C TYR A 8 30.38 0.85 -5.33
N MET A 9 31.63 1.32 -5.47
CA MET A 9 32.13 2.45 -4.68
C MET A 9 31.53 3.79 -5.13
N GLU A 10 31.11 3.90 -6.40
CA GLU A 10 30.45 5.09 -6.94
C GLU A 10 29.01 5.21 -6.41
N VAL A 11 28.29 4.08 -6.33
CA VAL A 11 26.92 4.05 -5.77
C VAL A 11 26.92 4.42 -4.28
N ASP A 12 27.86 3.91 -3.49
CA ASP A 12 27.96 4.23 -2.06
C ASP A 12 28.26 5.71 -1.80
N SER A 13 29.04 6.35 -2.69
CA SER A 13 29.30 7.79 -2.65
C SER A 13 28.03 8.61 -2.89
N HIS A 14 27.22 8.21 -3.87
CA HIS A 14 25.97 8.90 -4.20
C HIS A 14 24.91 8.73 -3.11
N LEU A 15 24.81 7.54 -2.50
CA LEU A 15 23.91 7.31 -1.37
C LEU A 15 24.30 8.14 -0.15
N SER A 16 25.60 8.21 0.16
CA SER A 16 26.10 9.01 1.29
C SER A 16 25.81 10.51 1.13
N GLN A 17 25.90 11.03 -0.11
CA GLN A 17 25.51 12.41 -0.41
C GLN A 17 24.00 12.63 -0.24
N LEU A 18 23.17 11.69 -0.68
CA LEU A 18 21.72 11.77 -0.55
C LEU A 18 21.29 11.80 0.92
N PHE A 19 21.82 10.90 1.76
CA PHE A 19 21.54 10.88 3.20
C PHE A 19 22.04 12.13 3.93
N SER A 20 23.14 12.73 3.47
CA SER A 20 23.65 13.99 4.02
C SER A 20 22.71 15.16 3.70
N SER A 21 22.05 15.14 2.55
CA SER A 21 21.06 16.16 2.15
C SER A 21 19.71 16.02 2.86
N LEU A 22 19.40 14.82 3.38
CA LEU A 22 18.15 14.51 4.07
C LEU A 22 18.21 14.74 5.58
N GLN A 23 19.27 15.35 6.12
CA GLN A 23 19.28 15.79 7.51
C GLN A 23 18.23 16.90 7.69
N LEU A 24 17.02 16.47 8.06
CA LEU A 24 15.95 17.31 8.55
C LEU A 24 16.53 18.11 9.72
N ASP A 25 16.62 19.43 9.54
CA ASP A 25 16.97 20.39 10.57
C ASP A 25 15.84 20.38 11.62
N GLY A 26 15.88 19.34 12.46
CA GLY A 26 14.92 19.01 13.49
C GLY A 26 15.09 19.99 14.62
N LYS A 27 14.53 21.19 14.44
CA LYS A 27 14.34 22.20 15.49
C LYS A 27 13.42 21.61 16.56
N GLN A 28 14.00 20.87 17.51
CA GLN A 28 13.34 20.43 18.74
C GLN A 28 12.89 21.68 19.50
N ARG A 29 11.64 22.09 19.26
CA ARG A 29 10.94 23.03 20.12
C ARG A 29 10.56 22.27 21.38
N GLY A 30 11.40 22.40 22.41
CA GLY A 30 11.08 21.94 23.75
C GLY A 30 9.75 22.52 24.22
N ILE A 31 8.82 21.64 24.59
CA ILE A 31 7.66 21.96 25.39
C ILE A 31 7.90 21.26 26.73
N SER A 32 8.40 22.03 27.69
CA SER A 32 8.30 21.74 29.12
C SER A 32 6.95 22.20 29.63
N GLU A 33 6.49 21.52 30.70
CA GLU A 33 5.36 21.84 31.59
C GLU A 33 3.95 21.71 30.99
N SER A 34 2.94 21.17 31.68
CA SER A 34 2.77 21.15 33.13
C SER A 34 1.92 19.95 33.57
N ALA A 35 2.18 19.49 34.79
CA ALA A 35 1.34 18.53 35.51
C ALA A 35 -0.03 19.14 35.84
N GLU A 36 -1.10 18.38 35.64
CA GLU A 36 -2.31 18.54 36.45
C GLU A 36 -2.98 17.17 36.69
N LEU A 37 -2.82 16.71 37.93
CA LEU A 37 -3.60 15.64 38.55
C LEU A 37 -5.03 16.11 38.77
N ALA A 38 -6.02 15.38 38.26
CA ALA A 38 -7.40 15.42 38.76
C ALA A 38 -8.18 14.15 38.32
N PRO A 39 -9.31 13.78 38.97
CA PRO A 39 -9.39 12.57 39.79
C PRO A 39 -10.23 11.46 39.17
N SER A 40 -9.94 10.22 39.58
CA SER A 40 -10.77 9.04 39.32
C SER A 40 -12.18 9.20 39.89
N PRO A 41 -13.26 8.93 39.13
CA PRO A 41 -14.56 8.60 39.70
C PRO A 41 -14.59 7.13 40.16
N SER A 42 -15.11 6.93 41.37
CA SER A 42 -15.29 5.65 42.05
C SER A 42 -16.23 4.67 41.32
N PRO A 43 -16.09 3.35 41.54
CA PRO A 43 -16.94 2.34 40.92
C PRO A 43 -18.31 2.29 41.61
N LEU A 44 -19.37 2.41 40.82
CA LEU A 44 -20.75 2.27 41.28
C LEU A 44 -21.24 0.84 41.07
N ALA A 45 -21.73 0.30 42.19
CA ALA A 45 -22.82 -0.65 42.34
C ALA A 45 -22.68 -2.02 41.65
N SER A 46 -22.40 -3.00 42.52
CA SER A 46 -22.82 -4.38 42.45
C SER A 46 -24.29 -4.50 42.03
N ASP A 47 -24.55 -5.26 40.98
CA ASP A 47 -25.79 -6.02 40.86
C ASP A 47 -25.41 -7.43 40.39
N ASP A 48 -25.76 -8.38 41.24
CA ASP A 48 -25.49 -9.80 41.18
C ASP A 48 -26.80 -10.48 40.74
N PRO A 49 -26.94 -10.90 39.47
CA PRO A 49 -28.08 -11.69 39.06
C PRO A 49 -27.69 -13.18 39.00
N ALA A 50 -28.15 -13.87 40.05
CA ALA A 50 -28.64 -15.26 40.07
C ALA A 50 -28.00 -16.28 39.11
N MET A 51 -27.28 -17.23 39.71
CA MET A 51 -26.98 -18.54 39.14
C MET A 51 -28.28 -19.21 38.69
N SER A 52 -28.43 -19.44 37.39
CA SER A 52 -29.51 -20.23 36.81
C SER A 52 -28.92 -21.56 36.34
N ASP A 53 -29.02 -22.58 37.19
CA ASP A 53 -28.70 -23.96 36.87
C ASP A 53 -29.77 -24.49 35.91
N SER A 54 -29.43 -24.64 34.63
CA SER A 54 -30.27 -25.32 33.65
C SER A 54 -29.51 -26.51 33.08
N ASP A 55 -29.72 -27.64 33.75
CA ASP A 55 -29.43 -28.97 33.22
C ASP A 55 -30.44 -29.29 32.11
N SER A 56 -29.95 -29.27 30.87
CA SER A 56 -30.69 -29.78 29.71
C SER A 56 -29.84 -30.80 28.98
N GLU A 57 -29.88 -32.01 29.53
CA GLU A 57 -29.49 -33.23 28.87
C GLU A 57 -30.56 -33.62 27.83
N GLY A 58 -30.33 -33.15 26.60
CA GLY A 58 -31.18 -33.38 25.45
C GLY A 58 -30.37 -33.82 24.23
N SER A 59 -30.20 -35.12 24.10
CA SER A 59 -29.77 -35.86 22.90
C SER A 59 -30.37 -35.29 21.60
N THR A 60 -29.56 -35.16 20.55
CA THR A 60 -29.75 -35.84 19.25
C THR A 60 -28.60 -35.47 18.31
N TYR A 61 -27.88 -36.47 17.82
CA TYR A 61 -26.94 -36.34 16.70
C TYR A 61 -27.63 -35.70 15.50
N GLN A 62 -27.32 -34.42 15.23
CA GLN A 62 -27.74 -33.77 13.99
C GLN A 62 -26.59 -33.79 12.99
N SER A 63 -26.87 -34.37 11.83
CA SER A 63 -25.97 -34.54 10.69
C SER A 63 -25.34 -33.22 10.27
N SER A 64 -24.04 -33.29 9.95
CA SER A 64 -23.27 -32.19 9.38
C SER A 64 -24.00 -31.59 8.17
N PRO A 65 -24.36 -30.30 8.18
CA PRO A 65 -24.66 -29.61 6.94
C PRO A 65 -23.34 -29.42 6.20
N SER A 66 -23.16 -30.13 5.09
CA SER A 66 -22.20 -29.75 4.05
C SER A 66 -22.54 -28.33 3.61
N SER A 67 -21.83 -27.37 4.20
CA SER A 67 -21.98 -25.95 3.88
C SER A 67 -21.33 -25.71 2.52
N SER A 68 -22.13 -25.79 1.47
CA SER A 68 -21.84 -25.20 0.18
C SER A 68 -21.72 -23.69 0.38
N ARG A 69 -20.46 -23.23 0.49
CA ARG A 69 -20.05 -21.83 0.65
C ARG A 69 -20.41 -21.05 -0.62
N THR A 70 -21.67 -20.66 -0.76
CA THR A 70 -22.06 -19.60 -1.71
C THR A 70 -21.66 -18.26 -1.09
N LYS A 71 -20.54 -17.75 -1.60
CA LYS A 71 -19.88 -16.46 -1.29
C LYS A 71 -20.85 -15.30 -1.55
N SER A 72 -21.66 -14.96 -0.55
CA SER A 72 -22.26 -13.63 -0.41
C SER A 72 -22.61 -13.41 1.05
N THR A 73 -21.58 -13.11 1.83
CA THR A 73 -21.75 -12.63 3.20
C THR A 73 -21.48 -11.15 3.17
N SER A 74 -22.49 -10.34 3.48
CA SER A 74 -22.27 -9.12 4.27
C SER A 74 -21.61 -9.58 5.57
N ALA A 75 -20.29 -9.79 5.53
CA ALA A 75 -19.55 -10.36 6.62
C ALA A 75 -19.61 -9.38 7.79
N LEU A 76 -20.16 -9.83 8.91
CA LEU A 76 -20.00 -9.10 10.18
C LEU A 76 -18.50 -8.83 10.36
N PRO A 77 -18.11 -7.62 10.78
CA PRO A 77 -16.70 -7.26 10.91
C PRO A 77 -16.04 -8.23 11.88
N CYS A 78 -15.10 -9.03 11.38
CA CYS A 78 -14.38 -10.03 12.16
C CYS A 78 -13.11 -9.42 12.78
N GLY A 79 -12.68 -9.96 13.92
CA GLY A 79 -11.49 -9.48 14.63
C GLY A 79 -11.77 -8.44 15.72
N CYS A 80 -10.71 -7.93 16.33
CA CYS A 80 -10.81 -6.89 17.35
C CYS A 80 -11.00 -5.50 16.71
N ALA A 81 -11.49 -4.54 17.49
CA ALA A 81 -11.74 -3.17 17.03
C ALA A 81 -10.53 -2.53 16.31
N LEU A 82 -9.32 -2.87 16.74
CA LEU A 82 -8.09 -2.40 16.10
C LEU A 82 -7.94 -2.92 14.65
N LEU A 83 -8.20 -4.21 14.42
CA LEU A 83 -8.15 -4.79 13.07
C LEU A 83 -9.34 -4.35 12.22
N GLN A 84 -10.51 -4.15 12.82
CA GLN A 84 -11.68 -3.59 12.13
C GLN A 84 -11.38 -2.16 11.65
N HIS A 85 -10.74 -1.34 12.48
CA HIS A 85 -10.30 0.00 12.09
C HIS A 85 -9.30 -0.06 10.92
N LEU A 86 -8.34 -0.99 10.96
CA LEU A 86 -7.39 -1.18 9.87
C LEU A 86 -8.09 -1.66 8.59
N GLN A 87 -9.07 -2.55 8.69
CA GLN A 87 -9.91 -2.97 7.56
C GLN A 87 -10.66 -1.78 6.96
N ASP A 88 -11.28 -0.94 7.78
CA ASP A 88 -11.97 0.26 7.32
C ASP A 88 -10.99 1.23 6.65
N GLN A 89 -9.79 1.42 7.18
CA GLN A 89 -8.77 2.28 6.59
C GLN A 89 -8.31 1.76 5.22
N VAL A 90 -8.05 0.45 5.12
CA VAL A 90 -7.72 -0.19 3.86
C VAL A 90 -8.89 -0.01 2.90
N LEU A 91 -10.09 -0.48 3.22
CA LEU A 91 -11.26 -0.42 2.35
C LEU A 91 -11.68 1.00 1.96
N SER A 92 -11.48 2.00 2.82
CA SER A 92 -11.84 3.40 2.57
C SER A 92 -10.86 4.14 1.65
N ALA A 93 -9.65 3.62 1.43
CA ALA A 93 -8.77 4.15 0.39
C ALA A 93 -9.38 3.82 -0.98
N SER A 94 -10.24 4.74 -1.47
CA SER A 94 -11.19 4.49 -2.57
C SER A 94 -10.56 4.50 -3.96
N LEU A 95 -9.28 4.85 -4.07
CA LEU A 95 -8.57 4.88 -5.34
C LEU A 95 -7.63 3.67 -5.44
N PRO A 96 -7.75 2.84 -6.49
CA PRO A 96 -6.87 1.68 -6.71
C PRO A 96 -5.37 2.02 -6.85
N HIS A 97 -5.04 3.31 -6.99
CA HIS A 97 -3.70 3.81 -7.26
C HIS A 97 -3.25 4.86 -6.24
N THR A 98 -3.99 5.05 -5.14
CA THR A 98 -3.43 5.79 -4.01
C THR A 98 -2.39 4.91 -3.32
N PRO A 99 -1.20 5.45 -3.00
CA PRO A 99 -0.18 4.70 -2.28
C PRO A 99 -0.77 4.11 -1.00
N ALA A 100 -0.26 2.96 -0.58
CA ALA A 100 -0.69 2.28 0.63
C ALA A 100 -0.84 3.28 1.79
N PRO A 101 -1.88 3.15 2.65
CA PRO A 101 -1.99 3.98 3.84
C PRO A 101 -0.66 3.93 4.60
N ALA A 102 -0.22 5.11 5.05
CA ALA A 102 1.08 5.35 5.65
C ALA A 102 1.46 4.32 6.74
N ASP A 103 2.75 4.24 7.04
CA ASP A 103 3.50 3.30 7.91
C ASP A 103 2.80 2.78 9.20
N ASP A 104 1.73 3.42 9.64
CA ASP A 104 0.91 3.12 10.81
C ASP A 104 0.27 1.71 10.83
N TYR A 105 0.14 1.04 9.68
CA TYR A 105 -0.41 -0.33 9.65
C TYR A 105 0.54 -1.36 10.28
N LEU A 106 1.86 -1.17 10.17
CA LEU A 106 2.83 -2.05 10.82
C LEU A 106 2.79 -1.87 12.34
N GLU A 107 2.71 -0.62 12.80
CA GLU A 107 2.51 -0.31 14.22
C GLU A 107 1.21 -0.89 14.75
N THR A 108 0.14 -0.83 13.95
CA THR A 108 -1.14 -1.47 14.27
C THR A 108 -1.02 -2.99 14.41
N ILE A 109 -0.24 -3.65 13.54
CA ILE A 109 0.01 -5.09 13.63
C ILE A 109 0.83 -5.44 14.88
N PHE A 110 1.85 -4.64 15.21
CA PHE A 110 2.64 -4.85 16.42
C PHE A 110 1.82 -4.64 17.69
N ALA A 111 1.02 -3.56 17.75
CA ALA A 111 0.09 -3.32 18.85
C ALA A 111 -0.96 -4.45 18.99
N HIS A 112 -1.49 -4.96 17.87
CA HIS A 112 -2.37 -6.13 17.88
C HIS A 112 -1.67 -7.36 18.47
N ARG A 113 -0.41 -7.61 18.09
CA ARG A 113 0.37 -8.76 18.59
C ARG A 113 0.63 -8.65 20.09
N GLU A 114 0.94 -7.46 20.60
CA GLU A 114 1.11 -7.23 22.03
C GLU A 114 -0.20 -7.46 22.80
N ALA A 115 -1.31 -6.93 22.30
CA ALA A 115 -2.64 -7.14 22.89
C ALA A 115 -3.05 -8.63 22.87
N LEU A 116 -2.78 -9.34 21.77
CA LEU A 116 -3.00 -10.78 21.64
C LEU A 116 -2.22 -11.57 22.70
N CYS A 117 -0.95 -11.22 22.94
CA CYS A 117 -0.15 -11.86 23.98
C CYS A 117 -0.70 -11.60 25.40
N ALA A 118 -1.24 -10.40 25.64
CA ALA A 118 -1.82 -10.03 26.93
C ALA A 118 -3.18 -10.71 27.20
N LEU A 119 -4.04 -10.85 26.18
CA LEU A 119 -5.38 -11.44 26.33
C LEU A 119 -5.80 -12.31 25.13
N PRO A 120 -5.25 -13.53 24.97
CA PRO A 120 -5.50 -14.37 23.79
C PRO A 120 -6.97 -14.70 23.55
N GLN A 121 -7.76 -14.78 24.62
CA GLN A 121 -9.18 -15.13 24.54
C GLN A 121 -10.02 -14.07 23.81
N ALA A 122 -9.65 -12.78 23.93
CA ALA A 122 -10.32 -11.69 23.25
C ALA A 122 -10.01 -11.62 21.74
N HIS A 123 -9.00 -12.37 21.27
CA HIS A 123 -8.48 -12.28 19.91
C HIS A 123 -8.64 -13.57 19.09
N ARG A 124 -9.46 -14.53 19.54
CA ARG A 124 -9.69 -15.81 18.82
C ARG A 124 -10.19 -15.62 17.37
N ALA A 125 -10.95 -14.55 17.11
CA ALA A 125 -11.48 -14.23 15.79
C ALA A 125 -10.53 -13.38 14.92
N CYS A 126 -9.39 -12.94 15.45
CA CYS A 126 -8.47 -12.02 14.75
C CYS A 126 -7.69 -12.71 13.63
N ALA A 127 -7.49 -14.03 13.68
CA ALA A 127 -6.82 -14.77 12.62
C ALA A 127 -7.53 -14.58 11.26
N HIS A 128 -8.86 -14.73 11.23
CA HIS A 128 -9.64 -14.51 10.02
C HIS A 128 -9.59 -13.07 9.51
N ALA A 129 -9.54 -12.10 10.43
CA ALA A 129 -9.43 -10.69 10.09
C ALA A 129 -8.06 -10.35 9.48
N CYS A 130 -6.99 -10.95 10.01
CA CYS A 130 -5.64 -10.84 9.46
C CYS A 130 -5.54 -11.49 8.08
N ASP A 131 -6.10 -12.68 7.88
CA ASP A 131 -6.11 -13.35 6.57
C ASP A 131 -6.82 -12.50 5.51
N ALA A 132 -8.00 -11.96 5.85
CA ALA A 132 -8.75 -11.10 4.95
C ALA A 132 -8.01 -9.79 4.62
N LEU A 133 -7.35 -9.18 5.62
CA LEU A 133 -6.49 -8.01 5.42
C LEU A 133 -5.30 -8.33 4.52
N ALA A 134 -4.64 -9.46 4.72
CA ALA A 134 -3.51 -9.88 3.91
C ALA A 134 -3.93 -10.11 2.46
N GLU A 135 -5.03 -10.83 2.21
CA GLU A 135 -5.58 -11.03 0.86
C GLU A 135 -5.89 -9.69 0.17
N GLU A 136 -6.52 -8.76 0.87
CA GLU A 136 -6.87 -7.44 0.33
C GLU A 136 -5.63 -6.57 0.06
N MET A 137 -4.64 -6.59 0.94
CA MET A 137 -3.37 -5.89 0.74
C MET A 137 -2.59 -6.47 -0.44
N THR A 138 -2.50 -7.79 -0.59
CA THR A 138 -1.88 -8.45 -1.74
C THR A 138 -2.59 -8.07 -3.04
N ARG A 139 -3.93 -8.15 -3.07
CA ARG A 139 -4.73 -7.77 -4.24
C ARG A 139 -4.46 -6.33 -4.68
N ARG A 140 -4.26 -5.41 -3.73
CA ARG A 140 -3.92 -4.02 -4.02
C ARG A 140 -2.50 -3.86 -4.53
N ALA A 141 -1.53 -4.54 -3.93
CA ALA A 141 -0.15 -4.52 -4.40
C ALA A 141 -0.05 -5.01 -5.84
N ASP A 142 -0.76 -6.08 -6.19
CA ASP A 142 -0.83 -6.61 -7.56
C ASP A 142 -1.48 -5.59 -8.52
N ALA A 143 -2.58 -4.96 -8.11
CA ALA A 143 -3.24 -3.94 -8.91
C ALA A 143 -2.36 -2.69 -9.13
N GLU A 144 -1.61 -2.28 -8.11
CA GLU A 144 -0.68 -1.17 -8.21
C GLU A 144 0.49 -1.51 -9.15
N ALA A 145 1.06 -2.71 -9.03
CA ALA A 145 2.13 -3.18 -9.91
C ALA A 145 1.68 -3.20 -11.39
N ALA A 146 0.49 -3.76 -11.66
CA ALA A 146 -0.08 -3.77 -13.00
C ALA A 146 -0.33 -2.37 -13.56
N TRP A 147 -0.80 -1.44 -12.72
CA TRP A 147 -0.97 -0.05 -13.12
C TRP A 147 0.36 0.63 -13.47
N ARG A 148 1.40 0.44 -12.65
CA ARG A 148 2.73 0.99 -12.93
C ARG A 148 3.29 0.44 -14.25
N GLU A 149 3.13 -0.85 -14.51
CA GLU A 149 3.54 -1.47 -15.77
C GLU A 149 2.80 -0.84 -16.97
N SER A 150 1.49 -0.64 -16.85
CA SER A 150 0.69 0.02 -17.90
C SER A 150 1.10 1.48 -18.15
N VAL A 151 1.44 2.23 -17.09
CA VAL A 151 1.95 3.61 -17.22
C VAL A 151 3.29 3.62 -17.96
N ILE A 152 4.20 2.71 -17.62
CA ILE A 152 5.51 2.58 -18.29
C ILE A 152 5.30 2.21 -19.76
N GLU A 153 4.45 1.23 -20.07
CA GLU A 153 4.14 0.83 -21.44
C GLU A 153 3.60 2.01 -22.26
N ALA A 154 2.62 2.73 -21.71
CA ALA A 154 2.07 3.92 -22.35
C ALA A 154 3.14 4.98 -22.61
N GLU A 155 4.02 5.25 -21.63
CA GLU A 155 5.12 6.20 -21.79
C GLU A 155 6.10 5.76 -22.89
N THR A 156 6.49 4.49 -22.92
CA THR A 156 7.38 3.95 -23.97
C THR A 156 6.77 4.09 -25.36
N TYR A 157 5.47 3.79 -25.52
CA TYR A 157 4.74 3.98 -26.77
C TYR A 157 4.78 5.44 -27.24
N TRP A 158 4.49 6.39 -26.35
CA TRP A 158 4.53 7.82 -26.70
C TRP A 158 5.93 8.30 -27.07
N GLN A 159 6.97 7.81 -26.39
CA GLN A 159 8.36 8.11 -26.73
C GLN A 159 8.77 7.52 -28.09
N GLU A 160 8.31 6.33 -28.44
CA GLU A 160 8.53 5.74 -29.76
C GLU A 160 7.80 6.50 -30.86
N ALA A 161 6.55 6.88 -30.65
CA ALA A 161 5.78 7.69 -31.58
C ALA A 161 6.43 9.07 -31.82
N ALA A 162 6.94 9.71 -30.75
CA ALA A 162 7.66 10.97 -30.85
C ALA A 162 8.96 10.83 -31.68
N ARG A 163 9.73 9.75 -31.47
CA ARG A 163 10.93 9.46 -32.26
C ARG A 163 10.61 9.22 -33.73
N ALA A 164 9.56 8.45 -34.02
CA ALA A 164 9.11 8.19 -35.40
C ALA A 164 8.67 9.48 -36.11
N ALA A 165 7.98 10.39 -35.39
CA ALA A 165 7.63 11.69 -35.92
C ALA A 165 8.88 12.53 -36.22
N GLU A 166 9.85 12.60 -35.30
CA GLU A 166 11.11 13.33 -35.51
C GLU A 166 11.88 12.81 -36.73
N THR A 167 11.98 11.48 -36.88
CA THR A 167 12.64 10.88 -38.05
C THR A 167 11.93 11.24 -39.35
N GLY A 168 10.59 11.21 -39.36
CA GLY A 168 9.80 11.60 -40.54
C GLY A 168 10.01 13.07 -40.93
N TRP A 169 10.02 13.98 -39.96
CA TRP A 169 10.31 15.40 -40.20
C TRP A 169 11.73 15.61 -40.74
N ARG A 170 12.72 14.88 -40.21
CA ARG A 170 14.11 14.95 -40.65
C ARG A 170 14.29 14.45 -42.08
N GLU A 171 13.64 13.34 -42.43
CA GLU A 171 13.64 12.80 -43.80
C GLU A 171 13.00 13.77 -44.79
N ALA A 172 11.84 14.35 -44.44
CA ALA A 172 11.18 15.36 -45.25
C ALA A 172 12.08 16.59 -45.47
N ALA A 173 12.73 17.09 -44.43
CA ALA A 173 13.68 18.19 -44.54
C ALA A 173 14.87 17.84 -45.46
N SER A 174 15.40 16.63 -45.35
CA SER A 174 16.47 16.13 -46.23
C SER A 174 16.03 16.08 -47.69
N ALA A 175 14.81 15.59 -47.97
CA ALA A 175 14.24 15.55 -49.30
C ALA A 175 14.09 16.96 -49.91
N PHE A 176 13.58 17.92 -49.14
CA PHE A 176 13.49 19.32 -49.60
C PHE A 176 14.86 19.95 -49.86
N LEU A 177 15.86 19.68 -49.04
CA LEU A 177 17.22 20.17 -49.26
C LEU A 177 17.86 19.56 -50.51
N HIS A 178 17.62 18.26 -50.76
CA HIS A 178 18.05 17.59 -51.97
C HIS A 178 17.40 18.24 -53.20
N GLU A 179 16.08 18.43 -53.19
CA GLU A 179 15.34 19.05 -54.29
C GLU A 179 15.81 20.47 -54.57
N ALA A 180 16.02 21.29 -53.52
CA ALA A 180 16.55 22.64 -53.67
C ALA A 180 17.93 22.65 -54.37
N ARG A 181 18.79 21.66 -54.08
CA ARG A 181 20.10 21.52 -54.74
C ARG A 181 19.97 21.13 -56.20
N VAL A 182 19.04 20.23 -56.54
CA VAL A 182 18.75 19.84 -57.93
C VAL A 182 18.31 21.08 -58.72
N VAL A 183 17.37 21.86 -58.19
CA VAL A 183 16.89 23.09 -58.83
C VAL A 183 18.03 24.09 -59.03
N GLN A 184 18.88 24.30 -58.02
CA GLN A 184 20.04 25.19 -58.14
C GLN A 184 20.99 24.77 -59.26
N ASN A 185 21.30 23.47 -59.36
CA ASN A 185 22.18 22.95 -60.40
C ASN A 185 21.58 23.12 -61.79
N VAL A 186 20.28 22.80 -61.96
CA VAL A 186 19.59 23.00 -63.24
C VAL A 186 19.61 24.47 -63.64
N CYS A 187 19.32 25.40 -62.73
CA CYS A 187 19.35 26.83 -63.03
C CYS A 187 20.76 27.37 -63.33
N ALA A 188 21.82 26.74 -62.85
CA ALA A 188 23.20 27.17 -63.09
C ALA A 188 23.73 26.77 -64.49
N GLU A 189 23.06 25.85 -65.18
CA GLU A 189 23.41 25.39 -66.53
C GLU A 189 22.75 26.21 -67.65
N TRP A 190 21.93 27.20 -67.30
CA TRP A 190 21.19 28.08 -68.22
C TRP A 190 21.77 29.49 -68.21
#